data_AF-A0A3D0S5L3-F1
#
_entry.id   AF-A0A3D0S5L3-F1
#
_cell.length_a   1.000
_cell.length_b   1.000
_cell.length_c   1.000
_cell.angle_alpha   90.00
_cell.angle_beta   90.00
_cell.angle_gamma   90.00
#
_symmetry.space_group_name_H-M   'P 1'
#
loop_
_entity.id
_entity.type
_entity.pdbx_description
1 polymer ?
#
loop_
_entity_poly.entity_id
_entity_poly.type
_entity_poly.pdbx_seq_one_letter_code
_entity_poly.pdbx_strand_id
1 'polypeptide(L)' 'MTQTQLSRTVAPTGVPAVSLSGVTKSFGAVEAVRGIDLQLQPGEIVAFLGPNGAGK' A
#
# COMPACT_ATOMS: atom_id res chain seq x y z
N MET A 1 5.60 18.77 -31.35
CA MET A 1 4.86 18.26 -30.18
C MET A 1 5.73 17.20 -29.52
N THR A 2 6.53 17.57 -28.53
CA THR A 2 7.40 16.64 -27.80
C THR A 2 7.00 16.72 -26.34
N GLN A 3 6.33 15.67 -25.86
CA GLN A 3 5.89 15.57 -24.47
C GLN A 3 7.03 14.93 -23.67
N THR A 4 7.72 15.73 -22.87
CA THR A 4 8.74 15.27 -21.93
C THR A 4 8.04 14.49 -20.80
N GLN A 5 8.22 13.17 -20.78
CA GLN A 5 7.74 12.33 -19.69
C GLN A 5 8.78 12.32 -18.56
N LEU A 6 8.38 12.79 -17.37
CA LEU A 6 9.20 12.78 -16.16
C LEU A 6 9.18 11.38 -15.53
N SER A 7 10.12 10.51 -15.90
CA SER A 7 10.36 9.25 -15.17
C SER A 7 11.27 9.53 -13.98
N ARG A 8 10.70 9.68 -12.78
CA ARG A 8 11.48 9.78 -11.54
C ARG A 8 11.88 8.37 -11.09
N THR A 9 13.12 8.00 -11.37
CA THR A 9 13.75 6.82 -10.75
C THR A 9 14.05 7.13 -9.29
N VAL A 10 13.29 6.56 -8.36
CA VAL A 10 13.64 6.58 -6.93
C VAL A 10 14.56 5.40 -6.65
N ALA A 11 15.81 5.67 -6.27
CA ALA A 11 16.70 4.64 -5.76
C ALA A 11 16.17 4.13 -4.39
N PRO A 12 16.15 2.81 -4.12
CA PRO A 12 15.64 2.29 -2.86
C PRO A 12 16.61 2.66 -1.72
N THR A 13 16.32 3.74 -1.01
CA THR A 13 17.06 4.15 0.18
C THR A 13 16.56 3.39 1.39
N GLY A 14 17.03 2.14 1.57
CA GLY A 14 17.22 1.40 2.82
C GLY A 14 16.10 1.21 3.85
N VAL A 15 15.01 1.97 3.82
CA VAL A 15 13.92 1.94 4.80
C VAL A 15 12.59 2.15 4.07
N PRO A 16 11.60 1.25 4.21
CA PRO A 16 10.26 1.44 3.66
C PRO A 16 9.63 2.75 4.16
N ALA A 17 8.96 3.47 3.26
CA ALA A 17 8.16 4.64 3.62
C ALA A 17 6.89 4.24 4.40
N VAL A 18 6.36 3.05 4.13
CA VAL A 18 5.28 2.43 4.88
C VAL A 18 5.66 0.99 5.20
N SER A 19 5.45 0.57 6.45
CA SER A 19 5.59 -0.83 6.88
C SER A 19 4.42 -1.19 7.78
N LEU A 20 3.66 -2.21 7.39
CA LEU A 20 2.60 -2.84 8.16
C LEU A 20 3.03 -4.27 8.47
N SER A 21 2.75 -4.72 9.68
CA SER A 21 3.06 -6.08 10.11
C SER A 21 1.93 -6.65 10.95
N GLY A 22 1.37 -7.78 10.51
CA GLY A 22 0.29 -8.51 11.17
C GLY A 22 -0.94 -7.65 11.45
N VAL A 23 -1.27 -6.67 10.60
CA VAL A 23 -2.37 -5.74 10.88
C VAL A 23 -3.70 -6.49 10.83
N THR A 24 -4.44 -6.40 11.93
CA THR A 24 -5.80 -6.96 12.05
C THR A 24 -6.80 -5.86 12.35
N LYS A 25 -8.04 -6.00 11.87
CA LYS A 25 -9.13 -5.09 12.23
C LYS A 25 -10.46 -5.83 12.23
N SER A 26 -11.21 -5.68 13.32
CA SER A 26 -12.57 -6.20 13.44
C SER A 26 -13.58 -5.11 13.76
N PHE A 27 -14.79 -5.28 13.26
CA PHE A 27 -15.99 -4.50 13.58
C PHE A 27 -17.06 -5.45 14.11
N GLY A 28 -17.19 -5.53 15.44
CA GLY A 28 -18.02 -6.56 16.08
C GLY A 28 -17.56 -7.95 15.68
N ALA A 29 -18.47 -8.75 15.12
CA ALA A 29 -18.21 -10.11 14.67
C ALA A 29 -17.48 -10.20 13.32
N VAL A 30 -17.30 -9.09 12.60
CA VAL A 30 -16.68 -9.08 11.26
C VAL A 30 -15.19 -8.78 11.37
N GLU A 31 -14.35 -9.70 10.92
CA GLU A 31 -12.91 -9.49 10.77
C GLU A 31 -12.61 -8.88 9.38
N ALA A 32 -12.51 -7.56 9.33
CA ALA A 32 -12.33 -6.78 8.12
C ALA A 32 -10.89 -6.87 7.55
N VAL A 33 -9.88 -6.99 8.41
CA VAL A 33 -8.48 -7.17 8.02
C VAL A 33 -7.89 -8.32 8.83
N ARG A 34 -7.27 -9.29 8.15
CA ARG A 34 -6.84 -10.58 8.71
C ARG A 34 -5.32 -10.76 8.70
N GLY A 35 -4.62 -10.00 9.55
CA GLY A 35 -3.18 -10.16 9.76
C GLY A 35 -2.35 -9.90 8.51
N ILE A 36 -2.45 -8.68 7.96
CA ILE A 36 -1.76 -8.32 6.72
C ILE A 36 -0.38 -7.72 6.98
N ASP A 37 0.56 -8.05 6.10
CA ASP A 37 1.88 -7.44 5.98
C ASP A 37 1.97 -6.63 4.70
N LEU A 38 2.52 -5.41 4.76
CA LEU A 38 2.70 -4.54 3.60
C LEU A 38 3.95 -3.69 3.78
N GLN A 39 4.77 -3.58 2.73
CA GLN A 39 5.84 -2.60 2.68
C GLN A 39 5.72 -1.79 1.39
N LEU A 40 5.90 -0.47 1.51
CA LEU A 40 5.98 0.44 0.37
C LEU A 40 7.28 1.22 0.47
N GLN A 41 8.08 1.17 -0.60
CA GLN A 41 9.29 1.95 -0.75
C GLN A 41 8.95 3.41 -1.06
N PRO A 42 9.86 4.35 -0.77
CA PRO A 42 9.66 5.74 -1.16
C PRO A 42 9.35 5.88 -2.65
N GLY A 43 8.27 6.60 -2.97
CA GLY A 43 7.84 6.84 -4.36
C GLY A 43 6.98 5.75 -4.98
N GLU A 44 6.74 4.63 -4.30
CA GLU A 44 5.76 3.63 -4.74
C GLU A 44 4.32 4.11 -4.51
N ILE A 45 3.45 3.75 -5.44
CA ILE A 45 2.02 4.03 -5.38
C ILE A 45 1.30 2.70 -5.38
N VAL A 46 0.46 2.46 -4.38
CA VAL A 46 -0.39 1.27 -4.29
C VAL A 46 -1.85 1.69 -4.35
N ALA A 47 -2.66 0.89 -5.04
CA ALA A 47 -4.11 1.00 -5.05
C ALA A 47 -4.70 -0.33 -4.60
N PHE A 48 -5.57 -0.29 -3.60
CA PHE A 48 -6.36 -1.44 -3.21
C PHE A 48 -7.65 -1.47 -4.04
N LEU A 49 -7.98 -2.63 -4.60
CA LEU A 49 -9.16 -2.83 -5.40
C LEU A 49 -10.02 -3.97 -4.85
N GLY A 50 -11.34 -3.79 -4.87
CA GLY A 50 -12.29 -4.77 -4.34
C GLY A 50 -13.64 -4.15 -3.99
N PRO A 51 -14.65 -4.97 -3.68
CA PRO A 51 -15.99 -4.50 -3.33
C PRO A 51 -16.01 -3.70 -2.02
N ASN A 52 -17.15 -3.06 -1.72
CA ASN A 52 -17.38 -2.41 -0.43
C ASN A 52 -17.26 -3.45 0.70
N GLY A 53 -16.60 -3.09 1.79
CA GLY A 53 -16.38 -3.98 2.93
C GLY A 53 -15.19 -4.95 2.79
N ALA A 54 -14.41 -4.89 1.71
CA ALA A 54 -13.25 -5.78 1.51
C ALA A 54 -12.03 -5.52 2.44
N GLY A 55 -12.08 -4.49 3.29
CA GLY A 55 -10.96 -4.16 4.20
C GLY A 55 -9.84 -3.33 3.56
N LYS A 56 -10.13 -2.67 2.45
CA LYS A 56 -9.29 -1.63 1.84
C LYS A 56 -9.32 -0.36 2.67
#